data_AF-A0A3N7EHT8-F1
#
_entry.id   AF-A0A3N7EHT8-F1
#
_cell.length_a   1.000
_cell.length_b   1.000
_cell.length_c   1.000
_cell.angle_alpha   90.00
_cell.angle_beta   90.00
_cell.angle_gamma   90.00
#
_symmetry.space_group_name_H-M   'P 1'
#
loop_
_entity.id
_entity.type
_entity.pdbx_description
1 polymer ?
#
loop_
_entity_poly.entity_id
_entity_poly.type
_entity_poly.pdbx_seq_one_letter_code
_entity_poly.pdbx_strand_id
1 'polypeptide(L)'
;MIAALGFFAWQSFYPVSAATGWSVQVVHRDVAKAASLMPLSDGSLVVSQELDKGKGSIVRIHSDGSREVVVANLSKPDGIVPTRGGWVFSQESDGLPVSFYKDGVVTELFKGDSVQGLWVEGDDLYAIEDRKPAGRLLRYRWSDQSLTVLRDQVQEGEAIVRCTDGRLLYNEKQKGVVRELTADGSDPVVLSNLNQPTFLMCDERGLWINEDATHRARLLLIDKQGRQQTILSFLKAPQSIVPSGRGTYLVAEGGRSRVLELTPE
;
A
#
# COMPACT_ATOMS: atom_id res chain seq x y z
N MET A 1 24.56 -6.29 -28.30
CA MET A 1 24.87 -5.98 -26.89
C MET A 1 24.49 -4.54 -26.50
N ILE A 2 24.86 -3.52 -27.29
CA ILE A 2 24.49 -2.11 -27.04
C ILE A 2 22.97 -1.86 -27.05
N ALA A 3 22.22 -2.46 -27.98
CA ALA A 3 20.76 -2.34 -28.04
C ALA A 3 20.04 -2.97 -26.83
N ALA A 4 20.59 -4.06 -26.27
CA ALA A 4 20.03 -4.70 -25.07
C ALA A 4 20.28 -3.85 -23.81
N LEU A 5 21.49 -3.29 -23.66
CA LEU A 5 21.81 -2.36 -22.57
C LEU A 5 20.97 -1.07 -22.64
N GLY A 6 20.75 -0.53 -23.85
CA GLY A 6 19.86 0.61 -24.08
C GLY A 6 18.41 0.30 -23.72
N PHE A 7 17.91 -0.89 -24.04
CA PHE A 7 16.56 -1.34 -23.69
C PHE A 7 16.36 -1.48 -22.17
N PHE A 8 17.31 -2.09 -21.45
CA PHE A 8 17.24 -2.23 -19.99
C PHE A 8 17.42 -0.90 -19.24
N ALA A 9 18.30 -0.02 -19.73
CA ALA A 9 18.43 1.33 -19.20
C ALA A 9 17.13 2.13 -19.42
N TRP A 10 16.55 2.07 -20.61
CA TRP A 10 15.28 2.73 -20.91
C TRP A 10 14.15 2.23 -20.01
N GLN A 11 13.98 0.92 -19.81
CA GLN A 11 12.97 0.39 -18.89
C GLN A 11 13.16 0.84 -17.43
N SER A 12 14.40 1.08 -17.00
CA SER A 12 14.70 1.51 -15.63
C SER A 12 14.54 3.02 -15.42
N PHE A 13 14.90 3.82 -16.41
CA PHE A 13 14.99 5.29 -16.30
C PHE A 13 13.92 6.06 -17.06
N TYR A 14 13.01 5.38 -17.78
CA TYR A 14 11.92 6.09 -18.46
C TYR A 14 11.13 6.94 -17.45
N PRO A 15 10.95 8.24 -17.71
CA PRO A 15 10.32 9.14 -16.75
C PRO A 15 8.87 8.72 -16.50
N VAL A 16 8.43 8.91 -15.25
CA VAL A 16 7.01 8.80 -14.92
C VAL A 16 6.29 9.90 -15.66
N SER A 17 5.15 9.55 -16.27
CA SER A 17 4.29 10.50 -16.98
C SER A 17 3.00 10.67 -16.21
N ALA A 18 2.60 11.92 -15.97
CA ALA A 18 1.28 12.25 -15.44
C ALA A 18 0.28 12.48 -16.58
N ALA A 19 -1.00 12.25 -16.30
CA ALA A 19 -2.10 12.63 -17.18
C ALA A 19 -2.29 14.16 -17.22
N THR A 20 -3.00 14.66 -18.23
CA THR A 20 -3.40 16.08 -18.30
C THR A 20 -4.15 16.50 -17.03
N GLY A 21 -3.84 17.69 -16.50
CA GLY A 21 -4.42 18.19 -15.25
C GLY A 21 -3.72 17.65 -14.00
N TRP A 22 -2.57 16.99 -14.16
CA TRP A 22 -1.76 16.48 -13.06
C TRP A 22 -0.27 16.73 -13.31
N SER A 23 0.44 17.06 -12.23
CA SER A 23 1.89 17.13 -12.21
C SER A 23 2.46 16.14 -11.21
N VAL A 24 3.69 15.66 -11.48
CA VAL A 24 4.39 14.71 -10.61
C VAL A 24 5.83 15.13 -10.41
N GLN A 25 6.29 15.06 -9.17
CA GLN A 25 7.67 15.38 -8.80
C GLN A 25 8.23 14.37 -7.79
N VAL A 26 9.56 14.25 -7.74
CA VAL A 26 10.23 13.44 -6.72
C VAL A 26 10.44 14.31 -5.48
N VAL A 27 9.89 13.91 -4.34
CA VAL A 27 10.04 14.65 -3.07
C VAL A 27 11.03 13.99 -2.11
N HIS A 28 11.19 12.67 -2.17
CA HIS A 28 12.23 11.97 -1.43
C HIS A 28 12.96 10.97 -2.32
N ARG A 29 14.29 11.00 -2.27
CA ARG A 29 15.19 10.04 -2.94
C ARG A 29 15.79 9.09 -1.92
N ASP A 30 16.39 8.00 -2.38
CA ASP A 30 17.14 7.06 -1.54
C ASP A 30 16.30 6.50 -0.39
N VAL A 31 15.02 6.22 -0.65
CA VAL A 31 14.13 5.51 0.27
C VAL A 31 14.06 4.07 -0.23
N ALA A 32 14.98 3.24 0.26
CA ALA A 32 15.17 1.87 -0.22
C ALA A 32 13.86 1.09 -0.20
N LYS A 33 13.40 0.63 -1.37
CA LYS A 33 12.12 -0.08 -1.54
C LYS A 33 10.98 0.54 -0.72
N ALA A 34 10.74 1.84 -0.91
CA ALA A 34 9.59 2.52 -0.29
C ALA A 34 8.30 1.74 -0.55
N ALA A 35 7.58 1.37 0.53
CA ALA A 35 6.33 0.61 0.45
C ALA A 35 5.11 1.39 0.94
N SER A 36 4.85 1.39 2.25
CA SER A 36 3.76 2.15 2.85
C SER A 36 4.21 3.52 3.32
N LEU A 37 3.28 4.47 3.31
CA LEU A 37 3.48 5.88 3.61
C LEU A 37 2.46 6.33 4.64
N MET A 38 2.92 7.08 5.65
CA MET A 38 2.06 7.71 6.63
C MET A 38 2.55 9.14 6.88
N PRO A 39 2.00 10.13 6.16
CA PRO A 39 2.26 11.55 6.40
C PRO A 39 1.78 11.93 7.80
N LEU A 40 2.55 12.75 8.50
CA LEU A 40 2.24 13.26 9.83
C LEU A 40 1.91 14.75 9.78
N SER A 41 1.14 15.22 10.76
CA SER A 41 0.67 16.61 10.82
C SER A 41 1.78 17.64 11.05
N ASP A 42 2.94 17.21 11.57
CA ASP A 42 4.14 18.03 11.72
C ASP A 42 4.95 18.17 10.41
N GLY A 43 4.44 17.60 9.31
CA GLY A 43 5.09 17.61 8.00
C GLY A 43 6.15 16.53 7.82
N SER A 44 6.38 15.67 8.82
CA SER A 44 7.22 14.48 8.66
C SER A 44 6.47 13.35 7.94
N LEU A 45 7.22 12.37 7.46
CA LEU A 45 6.71 11.20 6.75
C LEU A 45 7.27 9.94 7.39
N VAL A 46 6.39 9.03 7.82
CA VAL A 46 6.78 7.66 8.16
C VAL A 46 6.67 6.81 6.90
N VAL A 47 7.70 6.01 6.62
CA VAL A 47 7.77 5.14 5.44
C VAL A 47 8.36 3.78 5.80
N SER A 48 7.78 2.70 5.29
CA SER A 48 8.39 1.38 5.34
C SER A 48 9.40 1.17 4.20
N GLN A 49 10.52 0.54 4.53
CA GLN A 49 11.54 0.08 3.60
C GLN A 49 11.44 -1.44 3.49
N GLU A 50 10.85 -1.91 2.40
CA GLU A 50 10.39 -3.30 2.18
C GLU A 50 11.54 -4.26 1.81
N LEU A 51 12.60 -4.24 2.60
CA LEU A 51 13.75 -5.14 2.44
C LEU A 51 13.51 -6.43 3.23
N ASP A 52 13.93 -7.56 2.65
CA ASP A 52 13.70 -8.90 3.17
C ASP A 52 14.80 -9.34 4.17
N LYS A 53 14.54 -10.43 4.92
CA LYS A 53 15.48 -11.12 5.82
C LYS A 53 16.04 -10.24 6.93
N GLY A 54 15.16 -9.49 7.60
CA GLY A 54 15.53 -8.63 8.72
C GLY A 54 16.30 -7.38 8.31
N LYS A 55 16.30 -7.01 7.02
CA LYS A 55 16.96 -5.79 6.52
C LYS A 55 16.00 -4.62 6.35
N GLY A 56 14.69 -4.89 6.46
CA GLY A 56 13.65 -3.88 6.39
C GLY A 56 13.60 -3.02 7.63
N SER A 57 13.03 -1.84 7.47
CA SER A 57 12.86 -0.90 8.57
C SER A 57 11.66 0.02 8.32
N ILE A 58 11.24 0.71 9.36
CA ILE A 58 10.32 1.85 9.27
C ILE A 58 11.11 3.08 9.67
N VAL A 59 11.12 4.07 8.78
CA VAL A 59 11.92 5.29 8.89
C VAL A 59 10.99 6.48 8.98
N ARG A 60 11.33 7.46 9.83
CA ARG A 60 10.74 8.79 9.79
C ARG A 60 11.67 9.72 9.03
N ILE A 61 11.11 10.44 8.06
CA ILE A 61 11.75 11.54 7.34
C ILE A 61 11.15 12.83 7.90
N HIS A 62 11.96 13.64 8.57
CA HIS A 62 11.52 14.91 9.16
C HIS A 62 11.32 15.98 8.07
N SER A 63 10.63 17.07 8.42
CA SER A 63 10.36 18.16 7.48
C SER A 63 11.63 18.87 6.99
N ASP A 64 12.73 18.81 7.76
CA ASP A 64 14.06 19.30 7.37
C ASP A 64 14.87 18.31 6.50
N GLY A 65 14.30 17.13 6.21
CA GLY A 65 14.91 16.07 5.42
C GLY A 65 15.80 15.11 6.19
N SER A 66 16.05 15.35 7.49
CA SER A 66 16.75 14.40 8.35
C SER A 66 15.94 13.11 8.50
N ARG A 67 16.62 11.99 8.82
CA ARG A 67 15.99 10.66 8.86
C ARG A 67 16.39 9.90 10.11
N GLU A 68 15.42 9.24 10.72
CA GLU A 68 15.63 8.32 11.84
C GLU A 68 14.96 6.96 11.57
N VAL A 69 15.62 5.89 12.00
CA VAL A 69 15.01 4.55 12.00
C VAL A 69 14.17 4.43 13.25
N VAL A 70 12.86 4.22 13.07
CA VAL A 70 11.88 4.09 14.16
C VAL A 70 11.74 2.63 14.58
N VAL A 71 11.71 1.71 13.62
CA VAL A 71 11.68 0.26 13.85
C VAL A 71 12.65 -0.41 12.88
N ALA A 72 13.53 -1.27 13.39
CA ALA A 72 14.55 -1.96 12.62
C ALA A 72 14.33 -3.48 12.60
N ASN A 73 15.16 -4.19 11.83
CA ASN A 73 15.20 -5.65 11.77
C ASN A 73 13.90 -6.32 11.31
N LEU A 74 13.18 -5.65 10.39
CA LEU A 74 11.93 -6.15 9.82
C LEU A 74 12.19 -6.95 8.55
N SER A 75 11.27 -7.84 8.19
CA SER A 75 11.30 -8.58 6.92
C SER A 75 10.12 -8.14 6.07
N LYS A 76 10.41 -7.47 4.95
CA LYS A 76 9.43 -6.89 4.04
C LYS A 76 8.31 -6.14 4.79
N PRO A 77 8.63 -5.13 5.63
CA PRO A 77 7.59 -4.31 6.24
C PRO A 77 6.82 -3.61 5.12
N ASP A 78 5.51 -3.78 5.12
CA ASP A 78 4.65 -3.27 4.06
C ASP A 78 3.63 -2.30 4.66
N GLY A 79 2.41 -2.76 4.94
CA GLY A 79 1.31 -1.93 5.40
C GLY A 79 1.59 -1.17 6.71
N ILE A 80 1.19 0.10 6.75
CA ILE A 80 1.17 0.97 7.92
C ILE A 80 -0.20 1.66 7.99
N VAL A 81 -0.86 1.63 9.14
CA VAL A 81 -2.14 2.34 9.35
C VAL A 81 -2.17 3.05 10.71
N PRO A 82 -2.46 4.36 10.76
CA PRO A 82 -2.56 5.10 12.01
C PRO A 82 -3.79 4.67 12.82
N THR A 83 -3.63 4.48 14.12
CA THR A 83 -4.74 4.18 15.03
C THR A 83 -4.35 4.36 16.50
N ARG A 84 -5.32 4.66 17.37
CA ARG A 84 -5.14 4.67 18.85
C ARG A 84 -3.94 5.47 19.38
N GLY A 85 -3.59 6.56 18.67
CA GLY A 85 -2.44 7.42 18.99
C GLY A 85 -1.08 6.83 18.64
N GLY A 86 -1.04 5.70 17.94
CA GLY A 86 0.13 5.07 17.35
C GLY A 86 -0.17 4.62 15.92
N TRP A 87 0.45 3.54 15.48
CA TRP A 87 0.18 2.95 14.18
C TRP A 87 0.47 1.44 14.19
N VAL A 88 -0.30 0.71 13.40
CA VAL A 88 -0.09 -0.73 13.18
C VAL A 88 0.72 -0.92 11.92
N PHE A 89 1.61 -1.91 11.91
CA PHE A 89 2.34 -2.32 10.73
C PHE A 89 2.36 -3.84 10.54
N SER A 90 2.51 -4.25 9.29
CA SER A 90 2.60 -5.64 8.87
C SER A 90 3.99 -5.96 8.30
N GLN A 91 4.23 -7.25 8.10
CA GLN A 91 5.43 -7.77 7.46
C GLN A 91 5.01 -8.87 6.50
N GLU A 92 5.41 -8.73 5.25
CA GLU A 92 5.09 -9.66 4.18
C GLU A 92 6.07 -10.85 4.20
N SER A 93 6.09 -11.58 5.31
CA SER A 93 6.74 -12.88 5.42
C SER A 93 5.96 -13.77 6.38
N ASP A 94 6.08 -15.08 6.20
CA ASP A 94 5.27 -16.06 6.95
C ASP A 94 5.58 -16.07 8.46
N GLY A 95 4.53 -16.26 9.27
CA GLY A 95 4.62 -16.34 10.72
C GLY A 95 5.07 -15.06 11.45
N LEU A 96 5.17 -13.93 10.76
CA LEU A 96 5.58 -12.66 11.36
C LEU A 96 4.38 -11.90 11.98
N PRO A 97 4.64 -11.09 13.02
CA PRO A 97 3.58 -10.40 13.72
C PRO A 97 3.09 -9.17 12.94
N VAL A 98 1.78 -8.99 12.92
CA VAL A 98 1.17 -7.66 12.80
C VAL A 98 1.34 -6.99 14.16
N SER A 99 1.97 -5.82 14.16
CA SER A 99 2.46 -5.17 15.38
C SER A 99 1.95 -3.74 15.50
N PHE A 100 1.72 -3.29 16.73
CA PHE A 100 1.34 -1.93 17.07
C PHE A 100 2.54 -1.18 17.63
N TYR A 101 2.89 -0.04 17.04
CA TYR A 101 3.88 0.89 17.55
C TYR A 101 3.19 2.08 18.23
N LYS A 102 3.59 2.38 19.46
CA LYS A 102 3.18 3.58 20.18
C LYS A 102 4.25 4.01 21.19
N ASP A 103 4.60 5.30 21.19
CA ASP A 103 5.51 5.90 22.17
C ASP A 103 6.84 5.15 22.37
N GLY A 104 7.42 4.66 21.26
CA GLY A 104 8.69 3.90 21.27
C GLY A 104 8.53 2.41 21.57
N VAL A 105 7.32 1.92 21.82
CA VAL A 105 7.04 0.52 22.16
C VAL A 105 6.39 -0.19 20.98
N VAL A 106 6.93 -1.35 20.62
CA VAL A 106 6.32 -2.29 19.65
C VAL A 106 5.63 -3.40 20.44
N THR A 107 4.35 -3.63 20.18
CA THR A 107 3.54 -4.71 20.77
C THR A 107 2.99 -5.59 19.66
N GLU A 108 3.23 -6.90 19.73
CA GLU A 108 2.62 -7.85 18.79
C GLU A 108 1.11 -7.96 19.05
N LEU A 109 0.29 -7.87 18.00
CA LEU A 109 -1.17 -8.05 18.10
C LEU A 109 -1.57 -9.49 17.79
N PHE A 110 -1.10 -10.01 16.66
CA PHE A 110 -1.31 -11.38 16.22
C PHE A 110 -0.27 -11.75 15.15
N LYS A 111 -0.14 -13.04 14.85
CA LYS A 111 0.69 -13.54 13.75
C LYS A 111 -0.17 -13.87 12.54
N GLY A 112 0.35 -13.54 11.37
CA GLY A 112 -0.23 -13.91 10.08
C GLY A 112 0.86 -14.41 9.13
N ASP A 113 0.46 -14.78 7.93
CA ASP A 113 1.37 -15.29 6.91
C ASP A 113 1.41 -14.34 5.72
N SER A 114 2.54 -13.66 5.53
CA SER A 114 2.71 -12.69 4.43
C SER A 114 1.62 -11.60 4.42
N VAL A 115 1.34 -11.01 5.58
CA VAL A 115 0.36 -9.92 5.72
C VAL A 115 0.90 -8.66 5.05
N GLN A 116 0.15 -8.09 4.10
CA GLN A 116 0.46 -6.80 3.49
C GLN A 116 -0.52 -5.72 3.96
N GLY A 117 -1.69 -5.64 3.34
CA GLY A 117 -2.66 -4.56 3.55
C GLY A 117 -3.30 -4.57 4.92
N LEU A 118 -3.49 -3.37 5.47
CA LEU A 118 -4.12 -3.14 6.76
C LEU A 118 -5.20 -2.06 6.63
N TRP A 119 -6.32 -2.23 7.34
CA TRP A 119 -7.36 -1.22 7.45
C TRP A 119 -7.94 -1.21 8.86
N VAL A 120 -8.26 -0.02 9.39
CA VAL A 120 -8.85 0.12 10.73
C VAL A 120 -10.21 0.80 10.62
N GLU A 121 -11.21 0.25 11.30
CA GLU A 121 -12.47 0.95 11.57
C GLU A 121 -12.97 0.65 12.99
N GLY A 122 -13.19 1.71 13.78
CA GLY A 122 -13.67 1.57 15.16
C GLY A 122 -12.79 0.62 15.99
N ASP A 123 -13.35 -0.51 16.38
CA ASP A 123 -12.67 -1.52 17.19
C ASP A 123 -11.96 -2.62 16.39
N ASP A 124 -12.19 -2.66 15.07
CA ASP A 124 -11.71 -3.71 14.19
C ASP A 124 -10.49 -3.25 13.37
N LEU A 125 -9.48 -4.13 13.32
CA LEU A 125 -8.32 -4.07 12.44
C LEU A 125 -8.45 -5.22 11.42
N TYR A 126 -8.53 -4.89 10.16
CA TYR A 126 -8.50 -5.84 9.06
C TYR A 126 -7.07 -6.01 8.55
N ALA A 127 -6.74 -7.24 8.15
CA ALA A 127 -5.46 -7.60 7.58
C ALA A 127 -5.66 -8.59 6.43
N ILE A 128 -4.90 -8.44 5.35
CA ILE A 128 -4.99 -9.32 4.17
C ILE A 128 -3.61 -9.89 3.82
N GLU A 129 -3.60 -11.15 3.41
CA GLU A 129 -2.38 -11.92 3.16
C GLU A 129 -2.08 -12.08 1.66
N ASP A 130 -0.89 -11.66 1.24
CA ASP A 130 -0.36 -11.89 -0.11
C ASP A 130 0.29 -13.27 -0.18
N ARG A 131 -0.54 -14.31 -0.21
CA ARG A 131 -0.07 -15.70 -0.10
C ARG A 131 -0.51 -16.58 -1.27
N LYS A 132 0.39 -17.49 -1.64
CA LYS A 132 0.17 -18.59 -2.60
C LYS A 132 0.02 -19.95 -1.90
N PRO A 133 -0.88 -20.84 -2.38
CA PRO A 133 -1.88 -20.60 -3.42
C PRO A 133 -3.08 -19.76 -2.94
N ALA A 134 -3.20 -19.53 -1.64
CA ALA A 134 -4.31 -18.83 -1.02
C ALA A 134 -3.87 -18.15 0.28
N GLY A 135 -4.29 -16.90 0.47
CA GLY A 135 -4.23 -16.15 1.72
C GLY A 135 -5.59 -16.05 2.40
N ARG A 136 -5.62 -15.30 3.49
CA ARG A 136 -6.81 -14.99 4.28
C ARG A 136 -7.08 -13.50 4.29
N LEU A 137 -8.36 -13.17 4.46
CA LEU A 137 -8.76 -11.87 4.99
C LEU A 137 -9.13 -12.05 6.46
N LEU A 138 -8.45 -11.31 7.33
CA LEU A 138 -8.52 -11.43 8.78
C LEU A 138 -9.17 -10.18 9.38
N ARG A 139 -9.80 -10.36 10.54
CA ARG A 139 -10.25 -9.27 11.41
C ARG A 139 -9.80 -9.53 12.83
N TYR A 140 -8.98 -8.64 13.35
CA TYR A 140 -8.59 -8.56 14.74
C TYR A 140 -9.47 -7.52 15.44
N ARG A 141 -10.10 -7.89 16.55
CA ARG A 141 -10.88 -6.96 17.38
C ARG A 141 -10.08 -6.55 18.61
N TRP A 142 -9.97 -5.26 18.84
CA TRP A 142 -9.09 -4.74 19.89
C TRP A 142 -9.65 -4.95 21.30
N SER A 143 -10.97 -4.84 21.49
CA SER A 143 -11.61 -4.94 22.81
C SER A 143 -11.47 -6.31 23.48
N ASP A 144 -11.52 -7.39 22.70
CA ASP A 144 -11.43 -8.78 23.18
C ASP A 144 -10.22 -9.54 22.65
N GLN A 145 -9.39 -8.89 21.81
CA GLN A 145 -8.20 -9.45 21.17
C GLN A 145 -8.48 -10.68 20.30
N SER A 146 -9.73 -10.86 19.85
CA SER A 146 -10.11 -11.99 19.01
C SER A 146 -9.64 -11.79 17.56
N LEU A 147 -9.14 -12.87 16.95
CA LEU A 147 -8.79 -12.93 15.54
C LEU A 147 -9.77 -13.85 14.81
N THR A 148 -10.46 -13.30 13.82
CA THR A 148 -11.44 -14.02 12.98
C THR A 148 -10.95 -14.08 11.54
N VAL A 149 -11.04 -15.25 10.91
CA VAL A 149 -10.90 -15.36 9.44
C VAL A 149 -12.23 -14.98 8.82
N LEU A 150 -12.27 -13.86 8.09
CA LEU A 150 -13.46 -13.42 7.37
C LEU A 150 -13.60 -14.17 6.05
N ARG A 151 -12.48 -14.35 5.33
CA ARG A 151 -12.41 -15.12 4.09
C ARG A 151 -11.18 -16.00 4.09
N ASP A 152 -11.38 -17.21 3.58
CA ASP A 152 -10.30 -18.08 3.12
C ASP A 152 -10.20 -18.02 1.59
N GLN A 153 -9.13 -18.59 1.04
CA GLN A 153 -8.94 -18.73 -0.41
C GLN A 153 -8.85 -17.41 -1.20
N VAL A 154 -8.41 -16.33 -0.54
CA VAL A 154 -8.10 -15.06 -1.22
C VAL A 154 -6.84 -15.25 -2.06
N GLN A 155 -6.91 -15.00 -3.38
CA GLN A 155 -5.76 -15.20 -4.26
C GLN A 155 -4.86 -13.96 -4.30
N GLU A 156 -3.77 -14.00 -3.54
CA GLU A 156 -2.77 -12.92 -3.48
C GLU A 156 -3.45 -11.58 -3.14
N GLY A 157 -4.02 -11.49 -1.94
CA GLY A 157 -4.72 -10.28 -1.49
C GLY A 157 -3.75 -9.29 -0.87
N GLU A 158 -3.82 -8.03 -1.25
CA GLU A 158 -2.78 -7.04 -0.89
C GLU A 158 -3.33 -5.78 -0.23
N ALA A 159 -4.60 -5.45 -0.46
CA ALA A 159 -5.25 -4.28 0.09
C ALA A 159 -6.69 -4.56 0.51
N ILE A 160 -7.09 -3.82 1.55
CA ILE A 160 -8.46 -3.68 2.00
C ILE A 160 -8.71 -2.21 2.37
N VAL A 161 -9.85 -1.66 1.98
CA VAL A 161 -10.17 -0.23 2.20
C VAL A 161 -11.67 0.02 2.30
N ARG A 162 -12.10 0.91 3.20
CA ARG A 162 -13.48 1.43 3.24
C ARG A 162 -13.58 2.64 2.32
N CYS A 163 -14.50 2.60 1.37
CA CYS A 163 -14.78 3.72 0.47
C CYS A 163 -15.81 4.67 1.06
N THR A 164 -15.86 5.90 0.52
CA THR A 164 -16.76 6.96 0.99
C THR A 164 -18.24 6.63 0.82
N ASP A 165 -18.56 5.66 -0.05
CA ASP A 165 -19.90 5.10 -0.23
C ASP A 165 -20.26 4.00 0.79
N GLY A 166 -19.35 3.71 1.73
CA GLY A 166 -19.54 2.73 2.80
C GLY A 166 -19.13 1.31 2.43
N ARG A 167 -18.78 1.00 1.17
CA ARG A 167 -18.33 -0.34 0.79
C ARG A 167 -16.94 -0.62 1.33
N LEU A 168 -16.71 -1.84 1.81
CA LEU A 168 -15.39 -2.34 2.17
C LEU A 168 -14.87 -3.14 0.99
N LEU A 169 -13.78 -2.71 0.36
CA LEU A 169 -13.25 -3.32 -0.85
C LEU A 169 -11.94 -4.03 -0.56
N TYR A 170 -11.67 -5.14 -1.25
CA TYR A 170 -10.38 -5.82 -1.25
C TYR A 170 -10.02 -6.33 -2.64
N ASN A 171 -8.73 -6.54 -2.93
CA ASN A 171 -8.27 -7.05 -4.22
C ASN A 171 -7.93 -8.55 -4.16
N GLU A 172 -7.94 -9.17 -5.34
CA GLU A 172 -7.24 -10.44 -5.59
C GLU A 172 -6.28 -10.20 -6.75
N LYS A 173 -4.98 -10.03 -6.45
CA LYS A 173 -3.95 -9.65 -7.43
C LYS A 173 -3.92 -10.61 -8.61
N GLN A 174 -3.90 -11.92 -8.34
CA GLN A 174 -3.81 -12.94 -9.39
C GLN A 174 -5.00 -12.93 -10.34
N LYS A 175 -6.20 -12.64 -9.81
CA LYS A 175 -7.44 -12.61 -10.60
C LYS A 175 -7.65 -11.28 -11.33
N GLY A 176 -6.91 -10.23 -10.97
CA GLY A 176 -7.10 -8.91 -11.58
C GLY A 176 -8.44 -8.28 -11.23
N VAL A 177 -8.92 -8.48 -10.00
CA VAL A 177 -10.24 -8.00 -9.54
C VAL A 177 -10.17 -7.24 -8.24
N VAL A 178 -11.15 -6.35 -8.04
CA VAL A 178 -11.53 -5.80 -6.73
C VAL A 178 -12.93 -6.31 -6.42
N ARG A 179 -13.15 -6.72 -5.17
CA ARG A 179 -14.41 -7.21 -4.64
C ARG A 179 -14.90 -6.32 -3.51
N GLU A 180 -16.21 -6.31 -3.32
CA GLU A 180 -16.82 -5.80 -2.09
C GLU A 180 -16.86 -6.91 -1.05
N LEU A 181 -16.44 -6.66 0.18
CA LEU A 181 -16.58 -7.58 1.29
C LEU A 181 -17.98 -7.46 1.88
N THR A 182 -18.79 -8.51 1.76
CA THR A 182 -20.19 -8.50 2.21
C THR A 182 -20.42 -9.40 3.43
N ALA A 183 -21.43 -9.13 4.25
CA ALA A 183 -21.70 -9.97 5.42
C ALA A 183 -22.17 -11.39 5.06
N ASP A 184 -22.81 -11.55 3.90
CA ASP A 184 -23.37 -12.83 3.43
C ASP A 184 -22.34 -13.75 2.76
N GLY A 185 -21.10 -13.29 2.54
CA GLY A 185 -20.04 -14.07 1.91
C GLY A 185 -20.04 -14.07 0.38
N SER A 186 -20.95 -13.34 -0.28
CA SER A 186 -21.06 -13.35 -1.74
C SER A 186 -19.90 -12.64 -2.47
N ASP A 187 -19.30 -11.65 -1.83
CA ASP A 187 -18.19 -10.82 -2.28
C ASP A 187 -18.17 -10.49 -3.79
N PRO A 188 -19.15 -9.71 -4.26
CA PRO A 188 -19.31 -9.43 -5.69
C PRO A 188 -18.08 -8.70 -6.24
N VAL A 189 -17.71 -9.02 -7.47
CA VAL A 189 -16.67 -8.32 -8.21
C VAL A 189 -17.18 -6.93 -8.58
N VAL A 190 -16.52 -5.89 -8.08
CA VAL A 190 -16.86 -4.49 -8.37
C VAL A 190 -16.02 -3.93 -9.51
N LEU A 191 -14.80 -4.43 -9.70
CA LEU A 191 -13.92 -4.10 -10.81
C LEU A 191 -13.18 -5.35 -11.27
N SER A 192 -12.95 -5.45 -12.58
CA SER A 192 -12.29 -6.58 -13.22
C SER A 192 -11.35 -6.13 -14.33
N ASN A 193 -10.60 -7.08 -14.89
CA ASN A 193 -9.62 -6.84 -15.96
C ASN A 193 -8.51 -5.85 -15.55
N LEU A 194 -8.17 -5.82 -14.27
CA LEU A 194 -7.05 -5.06 -13.75
C LEU A 194 -5.75 -5.86 -13.93
N ASN A 195 -4.65 -5.16 -14.18
CA ASN A 195 -3.34 -5.79 -14.28
C ASN A 195 -2.70 -5.85 -12.88
N GLN A 196 -2.82 -7.01 -12.22
CA GLN A 196 -2.22 -7.27 -10.90
C GLN A 196 -2.43 -6.10 -9.91
N PRO A 197 -3.69 -5.75 -9.57
CA PRO A 197 -3.95 -4.63 -8.67
C PRO A 197 -3.36 -4.94 -7.28
N THR A 198 -2.68 -3.98 -6.65
CA THR A 198 -1.98 -4.19 -5.37
C THR A 198 -2.54 -3.38 -4.23
N PHE A 199 -2.51 -2.06 -4.40
CA PHE A 199 -2.92 -1.12 -3.38
C PHE A 199 -4.24 -0.46 -3.75
N LEU A 200 -5.12 -0.29 -2.76
CA LEU A 200 -6.40 0.38 -2.91
C LEU A 200 -6.47 1.56 -1.93
N MET A 201 -6.88 2.72 -2.42
CA MET A 201 -7.21 3.87 -1.57
C MET A 201 -8.46 4.55 -2.08
N CYS A 202 -9.42 4.80 -1.21
CA CYS A 202 -10.62 5.55 -1.55
C CYS A 202 -10.56 6.96 -0.95
N ASP A 203 -10.96 7.94 -1.75
CA ASP A 203 -11.16 9.32 -1.30
C ASP A 203 -12.30 10.00 -2.08
N GLU A 204 -12.42 11.32 -1.94
CA GLU A 204 -13.46 12.09 -2.61
C GLU A 204 -13.40 12.09 -4.15
N ARG A 205 -12.27 11.72 -4.74
CA ARG A 205 -12.13 11.59 -6.21
C ARG A 205 -12.59 10.22 -6.69
N GLY A 206 -12.42 9.18 -5.87
CA GLY A 206 -12.87 7.83 -6.15
C GLY A 206 -11.91 6.77 -5.60
N LEU A 207 -11.80 5.65 -6.33
CA LEU A 207 -10.92 4.55 -5.98
C LEU A 207 -9.61 4.64 -6.77
N TRP A 208 -8.50 4.74 -6.04
CA TRP A 208 -7.14 4.70 -6.56
C TRP A 208 -6.58 3.29 -6.49
N ILE A 209 -5.88 2.87 -7.55
CA ILE A 209 -5.35 1.51 -7.69
C ILE A 209 -3.92 1.55 -8.24
N ASN A 210 -2.98 0.89 -7.57
CA ASN A 210 -1.63 0.59 -8.11
C ASN A 210 -1.60 -0.78 -8.79
N GLU A 211 -0.73 -0.93 -9.78
CA GLU A 211 -0.46 -2.20 -10.46
C GLU A 211 0.91 -2.79 -10.07
N ASP A 212 0.96 -4.11 -9.81
CA ASP A 212 2.18 -4.88 -9.48
C ASP A 212 2.99 -5.15 -10.73
N ALA A 213 3.59 -4.11 -11.31
CA ALA A 213 4.49 -4.28 -12.43
C ALA A 213 5.88 -3.77 -12.12
N THR A 214 6.86 -4.65 -12.31
CA THR A 214 8.29 -4.30 -12.19
C THR A 214 8.73 -3.28 -13.22
N HIS A 215 7.93 -3.00 -14.25
CA HIS A 215 8.12 -1.94 -15.25
C HIS A 215 6.77 -1.52 -15.82
N ARG A 216 6.63 -0.24 -16.21
CA ARG A 216 5.42 0.29 -16.86
C ARG A 216 4.13 0.14 -16.03
N ALA A 217 4.25 0.03 -14.71
CA ALA A 217 3.12 0.06 -13.81
C ALA A 217 2.37 1.40 -13.96
N ARG A 218 1.08 1.35 -13.63
CA ARG A 218 0.19 2.50 -13.66
C ARG A 218 -0.38 2.77 -12.29
N LEU A 219 -0.71 4.04 -12.07
CA LEU A 219 -1.65 4.47 -11.03
C LEU A 219 -2.97 4.78 -11.72
N LEU A 220 -4.02 4.09 -11.34
CA LEU A 220 -5.36 4.26 -11.88
C LEU A 220 -6.24 5.04 -10.90
N LEU A 221 -7.17 5.82 -11.44
CA LEU A 221 -8.29 6.42 -10.70
C LEU A 221 -9.59 5.94 -11.36
N ILE A 222 -10.44 5.31 -10.56
CA ILE A 222 -11.83 5.02 -10.91
C ILE A 222 -12.69 6.09 -10.25
N ASP A 223 -13.24 7.00 -11.05
CA ASP A 223 -14.05 8.09 -10.49
C ASP A 223 -15.41 7.61 -9.97
N LYS A 224 -16.16 8.52 -9.34
CA LYS A 224 -17.49 8.25 -8.78
C LYS A 224 -18.53 7.80 -9.83
N GLN A 225 -18.26 8.01 -11.12
CA GLN A 225 -19.10 7.53 -12.24
C GLN A 225 -18.62 6.17 -12.78
N GLY A 226 -17.59 5.57 -12.18
CA GLY A 226 -17.00 4.31 -12.61
C GLY A 226 -16.04 4.42 -13.79
N ARG A 227 -15.64 5.64 -14.19
CA ARG A 227 -14.71 5.81 -15.31
C ARG A 227 -13.28 5.61 -14.84
N GLN A 228 -12.58 4.72 -15.52
CA GLN A 228 -11.16 4.47 -15.28
C GLN A 228 -10.29 5.48 -16.03
N GLN A 229 -9.34 6.08 -15.32
CA GLN A 229 -8.31 6.96 -15.86
C GLN A 229 -6.94 6.45 -15.41
N THR A 230 -5.94 6.50 -16.30
CA THR A 230 -4.54 6.30 -15.91
C THR A 230 -3.96 7.65 -15.54
N ILE A 231 -3.64 7.85 -14.26
CA ILE A 231 -3.15 9.13 -13.74
C ILE A 231 -1.63 9.20 -13.81
N LEU A 232 -0.93 8.12 -13.45
CA LEU A 232 0.50 7.98 -13.68
C LEU A 232 0.79 6.75 -14.53
N SER A 233 1.75 6.88 -15.44
CA SER A 233 2.29 5.79 -16.23
C SER A 233 3.79 5.66 -16.03
N PHE A 234 4.34 4.49 -16.38
CA PHE A 234 5.77 4.20 -16.34
C PHE A 234 6.36 4.16 -14.93
N LEU A 235 5.53 3.81 -13.94
CA LEU A 235 6.00 3.49 -12.59
C LEU A 235 6.77 2.16 -12.58
N LYS A 236 7.54 1.95 -11.53
CA LYS A 236 8.33 0.74 -11.29
C LYS A 236 8.06 0.20 -9.88
N ALA A 237 7.28 -0.87 -9.78
CA ALA A 237 6.82 -1.45 -8.52
C ALA A 237 6.31 -0.37 -7.53
N PRO A 238 5.26 0.40 -7.89
CA PRO A 238 4.62 1.32 -6.97
C PRO A 238 3.85 0.53 -5.90
N GLN A 239 4.00 0.94 -4.64
CA GLN A 239 3.49 0.16 -3.50
C GLN A 239 2.29 0.81 -2.82
N SER A 240 2.27 2.13 -2.67
CA SER A 240 1.13 2.82 -2.05
C SER A 240 0.91 4.22 -2.62
N ILE A 241 -0.31 4.72 -2.41
CA ILE A 241 -0.69 6.13 -2.61
C ILE A 241 -1.47 6.60 -1.38
N VAL A 242 -1.14 7.77 -0.84
CA VAL A 242 -1.83 8.35 0.31
C VAL A 242 -2.02 9.85 0.14
N PRO A 243 -3.08 10.46 0.70
CA PRO A 243 -3.22 11.91 0.71
C PRO A 243 -2.11 12.54 1.55
N SER A 244 -1.53 13.65 1.09
CA SER A 244 -0.48 14.37 1.83
C SER A 244 -1.03 15.23 2.98
N GLY A 245 -2.35 15.40 3.06
CA GLY A 245 -3.03 16.36 3.94
C GLY A 245 -3.04 17.80 3.41
N ARG A 246 -2.40 18.07 2.26
CA ARG A 246 -2.30 19.41 1.64
C ARG A 246 -2.97 19.51 0.27
N GLY A 247 -3.91 18.60 -0.02
CA GLY A 247 -4.58 18.51 -1.33
C GLY A 247 -3.74 17.84 -2.43
N THR A 248 -2.57 17.29 -2.09
CA THR A 248 -1.72 16.46 -2.98
C THR A 248 -1.71 15.00 -2.51
N TYR A 249 -1.05 14.12 -3.26
CA TYR A 249 -0.85 12.72 -2.90
C TYR A 249 0.64 12.39 -2.85
N LEU A 250 1.02 11.49 -1.96
CA LEU A 250 2.33 10.85 -2.00
C LEU A 250 2.20 9.45 -2.57
N VAL A 251 3.16 9.06 -3.41
CA VAL A 251 3.22 7.72 -4.03
C VAL A 251 4.57 7.10 -3.70
N ALA A 252 4.56 5.90 -3.11
CA ALA A 252 5.76 5.12 -2.88
C ALA A 252 6.11 4.33 -4.12
N GLU A 253 7.29 4.60 -4.69
CA GLU A 253 7.80 3.85 -5.85
C GLU A 253 9.01 3.02 -5.43
N GLY A 254 8.73 1.84 -4.88
CA GLY A 254 9.75 0.96 -4.30
C GLY A 254 10.80 0.52 -5.32
N GLY A 255 10.38 0.22 -6.55
CA GLY A 255 11.30 -0.20 -7.62
C GLY A 255 12.31 0.86 -8.05
N ARG A 256 12.09 2.14 -7.70
CA ARG A 256 13.05 3.25 -7.90
C ARG A 256 13.50 3.90 -6.59
N SER A 257 13.18 3.30 -5.45
CA SER A 257 13.60 3.74 -4.12
C SER A 257 13.37 5.23 -3.85
N ARG A 258 12.14 5.70 -4.13
CA ARG A 258 11.76 7.10 -4.01
C ARG A 258 10.30 7.28 -3.64
N VAL A 259 9.98 8.49 -3.17
CA VAL A 259 8.61 8.95 -2.96
C VAL A 259 8.32 10.08 -3.94
N LEU A 260 7.19 10.00 -4.62
CA LEU A 260 6.68 11.01 -5.54
C LEU A 260 5.59 11.83 -4.85
N GLU A 261 5.47 13.10 -5.22
CA GLU A 261 4.28 13.89 -4.96
C GLU A 261 3.51 14.09 -6.27
N LEU A 262 2.23 13.77 -6.22
CA LEU A 262 1.26 13.94 -7.30
C LEU A 262 0.33 15.10 -6.94
N THR A 263 0.29 16.11 -7.80
CA THR A 263 -0.46 17.34 -7.57
C THR A 263 -1.49 17.53 -8.68
N PRO A 264 -2.79 17.70 -8.35
CA PRO A 264 -3.78 18.14 -9.32
C PRO A 264 -3.51 19.59 -9.72
N GLU A 265 -3.61 19.91 -11.00
CA GLU A 265 -3.49 21.27 -11.54
C GLU A 265 -4.75 22.12 -11.33
#